data_AF-A0A9E6JNH7-F1
#
_entry.id   AF-A0A9E6JNH7-F1
#
_cell.length_a   1.000
_cell.length_b   1.000
_cell.length_c   1.000
_cell.angle_alpha   90.00
_cell.angle_beta   90.00
_cell.angle_gamma   90.00
#
_symmetry.space_group_name_H-M   'P 1'
#
loop_
_entity.id
_entity.type
_entity.pdbx_description
1 polymer ?
#
loop_
_entity_poly.entity_id
_entity_poly.type
_entity_poly.pdbx_seq_one_letter_code
_entity_poly.pdbx_strand_id
1 'polypeptide(L)'
;MPAGGGTPRRLTWRAACTVQGWSPDGARVLFRAAVQGDCNPMTQVWSVDLQGHEPQVLPLGKTAFEAAISPDGSKVLFNPTGIEDYFWKRYKGGMHAELWLEDVKAGTWRRVTDHPGKDAYPMWTAQGGVLFLSDRGEGGFSNLHTLDLTTGAARALTSYRDFDVQWPATDGHKVVFVKGGFLHLLDPATGEARRLEITAPTDGWRSGPRTLNPKDYLQSVRLAPGGKSLVLEARGELFSLPADAAGFPVNLTRTPGVRERFPEISPDGKRVAYLSDASGEYDLYVRPAEGGPATRLATGLATTLYRLSWSPDGQKLMFGDKSFSLYVMDVATARLERIDGSSNLKNDEFTWEVADYAWAPDSTWIAYSYPEANRNNRIWLYNVKTKQKVALTDGFFDSLNPCFDLDGTTLYYLSYSNFQVRLDAGEMNAIEPNPVQVMAVRLRDTEAGPFRIDVDGLRDRTSLLPLKPGNIFHLKAGKGLVGYSTVEGWDDSVVEEVFRPRGQTKWQLHLYETGPRKETVLPDPVADWGFSPDGAGIHVRRAGAVHAGPVQAVLASRALPERINLDRLALTVVPREEWKQIFEDAWRWYRDFFYDANMHGRDWKADH
;
A
#
# COMPACT_ATOMS: atom_id res chain seq x y z
N MET A 1 -4.43 -15.34 36.46
CA MET A 1 -4.10 -16.76 36.16
C MET A 1 -2.97 -17.16 37.10
N PRO A 2 -2.97 -18.35 37.72
CA PRO A 2 -1.83 -18.82 38.49
C PRO A 2 -0.54 -18.77 37.66
N ALA A 3 0.61 -18.54 38.29
CA ALA A 3 1.89 -18.46 37.59
C ALA A 3 2.27 -19.76 36.85
N GLY A 4 1.71 -20.91 37.28
CA GLY A 4 1.85 -22.20 36.60
C GLY A 4 0.88 -22.45 35.43
N GLY A 5 0.05 -21.47 35.07
CA GLY A 5 -0.98 -21.58 34.02
C GLY A 5 -2.39 -21.86 34.57
N GLY A 6 -3.37 -21.93 33.66
CA GLY A 6 -4.78 -22.22 33.96
C GLY A 6 -5.74 -21.70 32.89
N THR A 7 -7.02 -22.06 32.99
CA THR A 7 -8.05 -21.57 32.06
C THR A 7 -8.24 -20.06 32.24
N PRO A 8 -8.06 -19.23 31.18
CA PRO A 8 -8.33 -17.81 31.27
C PRO A 8 -9.82 -17.58 31.55
N ARG A 9 -10.12 -16.62 32.44
CA ARG A 9 -11.49 -16.16 32.69
C ARG A 9 -11.65 -14.74 32.19
N ARG A 10 -12.72 -14.50 31.42
CA ARG A 10 -13.11 -13.17 30.98
C ARG A 10 -13.68 -12.38 32.17
N LEU A 11 -13.14 -11.19 32.43
CA LEU A 11 -13.61 -10.30 33.51
C LEU A 11 -14.58 -9.22 33.02
N THR A 12 -14.55 -8.83 31.74
CA THR A 12 -15.43 -7.79 31.20
C THR A 12 -15.80 -8.05 29.75
N TRP A 13 -16.95 -7.52 29.33
CA TRP A 13 -17.44 -7.55 27.95
C TRP A 13 -17.18 -6.26 27.16
N ARG A 14 -16.52 -5.26 27.77
CA ARG A 14 -16.11 -4.04 27.07
C ARG A 14 -15.11 -4.34 25.95
N ALA A 15 -15.20 -3.58 24.87
CA ALA A 15 -14.27 -3.64 23.75
C ALA A 15 -13.04 -2.77 24.00
N ALA A 16 -11.96 -2.99 23.24
CA ALA A 16 -10.74 -2.16 23.22
C ALA A 16 -10.11 -1.90 24.61
N CYS A 17 -10.10 -2.92 25.48
CA CYS A 17 -9.54 -2.81 26.83
C CYS A 17 -8.02 -3.03 26.82
N THR A 18 -7.24 -2.13 27.44
CA THR A 18 -5.81 -2.34 27.72
C THR A 18 -5.57 -2.30 29.23
N VAL A 19 -4.90 -3.32 29.79
CA VAL A 19 -4.64 -3.40 31.24
C VAL A 19 -3.66 -2.30 31.66
N GLN A 20 -3.93 -1.70 32.81
CA GLN A 20 -3.18 -0.59 33.40
C GLN A 20 -2.48 -0.99 34.70
N GLY A 21 -3.04 -1.96 35.42
CA GLY A 21 -2.48 -2.45 36.67
C GLY A 21 -3.53 -3.02 37.59
N TRP A 22 -3.28 -2.90 38.89
CA TRP A 22 -4.12 -3.41 39.95
C TRP A 22 -4.43 -2.30 40.96
N SER A 23 -5.56 -2.43 41.66
CA SER A 23 -5.77 -1.65 42.89
C SER A 23 -4.73 -2.03 43.95
N PRO A 24 -4.38 -1.14 44.89
CA PRO A 24 -3.36 -1.42 45.91
C PRO A 24 -3.64 -2.65 46.78
N ASP A 25 -4.92 -2.97 47.00
CA ASP A 25 -5.38 -4.16 47.72
C ASP A 25 -5.39 -5.45 46.87
N GLY A 26 -5.09 -5.35 45.57
CA GLY A 26 -5.12 -6.46 44.61
C GLY A 26 -6.54 -6.96 44.26
N ALA A 27 -7.59 -6.30 44.74
CA ALA A 27 -8.97 -6.76 44.57
C ALA A 27 -9.57 -6.44 43.19
N ARG A 28 -9.00 -5.46 42.46
CA ARG A 28 -9.51 -4.97 41.18
C ARG A 28 -8.40 -4.86 40.14
N VAL A 29 -8.75 -5.15 38.89
CA VAL A 29 -7.90 -4.91 37.71
C VAL A 29 -8.26 -3.54 37.14
N LEU A 30 -7.25 -2.69 36.93
CA LEU A 30 -7.38 -1.43 36.24
C LEU A 30 -7.15 -1.63 34.74
N PHE A 31 -7.97 -1.00 33.91
CA PHE A 31 -7.82 -1.05 32.46
C PHE A 31 -8.35 0.22 31.80
N ARG A 32 -7.75 0.64 30.69
CA ARG A 32 -8.27 1.75 29.87
C ARG A 32 -9.25 1.20 28.83
N ALA A 33 -10.34 1.92 28.61
CA ALA A 33 -11.30 1.63 27.55
C ALA A 33 -12.05 2.90 27.13
N ALA A 34 -12.51 2.93 25.89
CA ALA A 34 -13.31 4.04 25.37
C ALA A 34 -14.65 4.17 26.13
N VAL A 35 -15.04 5.42 26.37
CA VAL A 35 -16.40 5.76 26.79
C VAL A 35 -17.29 5.78 25.55
N GLN A 36 -18.53 5.32 25.68
CA GLN A 36 -19.50 5.33 24.58
C GLN A 36 -19.97 6.78 24.33
N GLY A 37 -19.81 7.29 23.11
CA GLY A 37 -20.23 8.64 22.69
C GLY A 37 -20.16 8.83 21.17
N ASP A 38 -20.89 9.82 20.65
CA ASP A 38 -21.17 9.99 19.21
C ASP A 38 -20.03 10.66 18.40
N CYS A 39 -18.99 11.20 19.07
CA CYS A 39 -17.85 11.81 18.39
C CYS A 39 -16.55 11.61 19.20
N ASN A 40 -15.54 11.04 18.53
CA ASN A 40 -14.17 10.77 18.98
C ASN A 40 -14.05 10.06 20.36
N PRO A 41 -13.73 8.75 20.42
CA PRO A 41 -13.77 7.99 21.67
C PRO A 41 -12.78 8.55 22.70
N MET A 42 -13.29 9.26 23.70
CA MET A 42 -12.52 9.64 24.89
C MET A 42 -12.26 8.37 25.72
N THR A 43 -11.00 8.11 26.04
CA THR A 43 -10.61 6.96 26.86
C THR A 43 -10.62 7.34 28.34
N GLN A 44 -11.11 6.43 29.18
CA GLN A 44 -11.05 6.53 30.63
C GLN A 44 -10.43 5.27 31.23
N VAL A 45 -9.98 5.38 32.47
CA VAL A 45 -9.52 4.24 33.26
C VAL A 45 -10.70 3.67 34.03
N TRP A 46 -10.88 2.38 33.90
CA TRP A 46 -11.92 1.58 34.51
C TRP A 46 -11.30 0.60 35.50
N SER A 47 -12.12 0.09 36.41
CA SER A 47 -11.76 -1.01 37.30
C SER A 47 -12.83 -2.09 37.27
N VAL A 48 -12.39 -3.35 37.24
CA VAL A 48 -13.27 -4.51 37.38
C VAL A 48 -12.77 -5.39 38.52
N ASP A 49 -13.69 -5.93 39.31
CA ASP A 49 -13.32 -6.87 40.36
C ASP A 49 -12.96 -8.25 39.81
N LEU A 50 -12.39 -9.07 40.68
CA LEU A 50 -12.08 -10.46 40.39
C LEU A 50 -13.33 -11.35 40.31
N GLN A 51 -14.55 -10.84 40.34
CA GLN A 51 -15.76 -11.63 40.09
C GLN A 51 -16.28 -11.35 38.67
N GLY A 52 -15.82 -10.27 38.04
CA GLY A 52 -16.24 -9.85 36.70
C GLY A 52 -17.56 -9.09 36.72
N HIS A 53 -17.88 -8.40 37.81
CA HIS A 53 -19.05 -7.51 37.87
C HIS A 53 -18.86 -6.29 36.97
N GLU A 54 -19.90 -5.45 36.85
CA GLU A 54 -19.89 -4.27 35.98
C GLU A 54 -18.70 -3.35 36.28
N PRO A 55 -17.82 -3.09 35.28
CA PRO A 55 -16.68 -2.22 35.47
C PRO A 55 -17.09 -0.80 35.88
N GLN A 56 -16.30 -0.21 36.77
CA GLN A 56 -16.53 1.15 37.28
C GLN A 56 -15.46 2.09 36.76
N VAL A 57 -15.86 3.26 36.30
CA VAL A 57 -14.93 4.34 35.92
C VAL A 57 -14.19 4.82 37.18
N LEU A 58 -12.87 4.98 37.08
CA LEU A 58 -12.12 5.72 38.10
C LEU A 58 -12.48 7.21 37.96
N PRO A 59 -12.98 7.87 39.01
CA PRO A 59 -13.48 9.25 38.94
C PRO A 59 -12.32 10.26 38.91
N LEU A 60 -11.46 10.16 37.90
CA LEU A 60 -10.35 11.09 37.70
C LEU A 60 -10.88 12.42 37.19
N GLY A 61 -10.22 13.51 37.59
CA GLY A 61 -10.60 14.87 37.20
C GLY A 61 -10.40 15.21 35.72
N LYS A 62 -9.69 14.35 34.99
CA LYS A 62 -9.39 14.46 33.56
C LYS A 62 -9.40 13.06 32.94
N THR A 63 -9.60 12.98 31.63
CA THR A 63 -9.34 11.71 30.90
C THR A 63 -7.93 11.26 31.13
N ALA A 64 -7.75 9.94 31.23
CA ALA A 64 -6.46 9.31 31.42
C ALA A 64 -6.33 8.14 30.45
N PHE A 65 -5.20 8.09 29.75
CA PHE A 65 -4.82 6.98 28.89
C PHE A 65 -3.97 5.96 29.64
N GLU A 66 -3.03 6.45 30.44
CA GLU A 66 -2.27 5.64 31.38
C GLU A 66 -2.50 6.12 32.81
N ALA A 67 -2.62 5.21 33.78
CA ALA A 67 -2.73 5.58 35.19
C ALA A 67 -2.12 4.56 36.17
N ALA A 68 -1.49 5.08 37.22
CA ALA A 68 -0.94 4.31 38.33
C ALA A 68 -1.37 4.89 39.68
N ILE A 69 -1.98 4.06 40.51
CA ILE A 69 -2.42 4.40 41.87
C ILE A 69 -1.24 4.24 42.83
N SER A 70 -1.05 5.20 43.74
CA SER A 70 -0.03 5.11 44.79
C SER A 70 -0.28 3.91 45.73
N PRO A 71 0.76 3.38 46.40
CA PRO A 71 0.60 2.21 47.28
C PRO A 71 -0.41 2.40 48.42
N ASP A 72 -0.60 3.64 48.87
CA ASP A 72 -1.58 4.01 49.90
C ASP A 72 -2.97 4.37 49.34
N GLY A 73 -3.15 4.35 48.02
CA GLY A 73 -4.38 4.72 47.34
C GLY A 73 -4.72 6.22 47.36
N SER A 74 -3.86 7.07 47.94
CA SER A 74 -4.18 8.49 48.13
C SER A 74 -3.95 9.35 46.88
N LYS A 75 -3.18 8.86 45.91
CA LYS A 75 -2.78 9.59 44.71
C LYS A 75 -2.86 8.75 43.46
N VAL A 76 -3.07 9.41 42.31
CA VAL A 76 -3.02 8.79 40.99
C VAL A 76 -2.09 9.59 40.09
N LEU A 77 -1.08 8.94 39.53
CA LEU A 77 -0.32 9.49 38.40
C LEU A 77 -0.99 9.07 37.11
N PHE A 78 -1.11 9.99 36.15
CA PHE A 78 -1.75 9.67 34.88
C PHE A 78 -1.23 10.51 33.71
N ASN A 79 -1.41 9.97 32.50
CA ASN A 79 -1.21 10.68 31.24
C ASN A 79 -2.57 11.10 30.66
N PRO A 80 -2.82 12.40 30.39
CA PRO A 80 -4.10 12.84 29.84
C PRO A 80 -4.24 12.61 28.33
N THR A 81 -3.12 12.37 27.63
CA THR A 81 -3.02 12.10 26.20
C THR A 81 -2.45 10.70 25.97
N GLY A 82 -2.86 10.04 24.89
CA GLY A 82 -2.58 8.61 24.62
C GLY A 82 -1.74 8.39 23.37
N ILE A 83 -0.47 8.76 23.41
CA ILE A 83 0.48 8.55 22.30
C ILE A 83 1.76 7.82 22.72
N GLU A 84 1.78 7.25 23.92
CA GLU A 84 2.91 6.53 24.50
C GLU A 84 3.36 5.35 23.62
N ASP A 85 2.39 4.62 23.05
CA ASP A 85 2.59 3.47 22.15
C ASP A 85 2.83 3.87 20.68
N TYR A 86 2.74 5.16 20.31
CA TYR A 86 2.90 5.58 18.93
C TYR A 86 4.35 5.45 18.46
N PHE A 87 4.52 5.09 17.19
CA PHE A 87 5.81 4.90 16.52
C PHE A 87 6.53 6.23 16.16
N TRP A 88 5.95 7.38 16.51
CA TRP A 88 6.57 8.69 16.33
C TRP A 88 7.61 8.98 17.42
N LYS A 89 8.85 8.56 17.17
CA LYS A 89 9.97 8.83 18.08
C LYS A 89 10.24 10.33 18.20
N ARG A 90 10.52 10.82 19.41
CA ARG A 90 10.88 12.23 19.70
C ARG A 90 9.81 13.25 19.29
N TYR A 91 8.55 12.84 19.38
CA TYR A 91 7.42 13.69 19.05
C TYR A 91 7.31 14.87 20.03
N LYS A 92 7.16 16.09 19.48
CA LYS A 92 7.05 17.35 20.24
C LYS A 92 5.78 18.15 19.95
N GLY A 93 4.79 17.53 19.30
CA GLY A 93 3.54 18.21 18.98
C GLY A 93 2.63 18.37 20.21
N GLY A 94 1.45 18.97 20.02
CA GLY A 94 0.53 19.33 21.11
C GLY A 94 -0.05 18.16 21.89
N MET A 95 0.11 16.92 21.41
CA MET A 95 -0.34 15.69 22.09
C MET A 95 0.75 14.98 22.88
N HIS A 96 1.95 15.56 23.01
CA HIS A 96 3.07 14.90 23.69
C HIS A 96 2.68 14.47 25.11
N ALA A 97 3.22 13.33 25.55
CA ALA A 97 2.82 12.72 26.80
C ALA A 97 3.40 13.52 27.98
N GLU A 98 2.54 13.94 28.91
CA GLU A 98 2.91 14.63 30.14
C GLU A 98 2.36 13.88 31.35
N LEU A 99 3.03 13.97 32.50
CA LEU A 99 2.54 13.40 33.74
C LEU A 99 1.71 14.41 34.54
N TRP A 100 0.59 13.92 35.04
CA TRP A 100 -0.29 14.62 35.96
C TRP A 100 -0.47 13.81 37.24
N LEU A 101 -0.68 14.51 38.35
CA LEU A 101 -0.91 13.92 39.66
C LEU A 101 -2.26 14.37 40.19
N GLU A 102 -3.09 13.42 40.56
CA GLU A 102 -4.35 13.64 41.28
C GLU A 102 -4.22 13.28 42.75
N ASP A 103 -4.78 14.11 43.62
CA ASP A 103 -5.07 13.78 45.02
C ASP A 103 -6.51 13.30 45.12
N VAL A 104 -6.68 12.00 45.39
CA VAL A 104 -7.97 11.30 45.30
C VAL A 104 -8.97 11.84 46.31
N LYS A 105 -8.50 12.21 47.52
CA LYS A 105 -9.38 12.70 48.59
C LYS A 105 -9.79 14.15 48.34
N ALA A 106 -8.85 14.99 47.90
CA ALA A 106 -9.13 16.38 47.61
C ALA A 106 -9.91 16.57 46.29
N GLY A 107 -9.86 15.59 45.38
CA GLY A 107 -10.43 15.72 44.03
C GLY A 107 -9.75 16.81 43.23
N THR A 108 -8.43 16.99 43.42
CA THR A 108 -7.64 18.03 42.73
C THR A 108 -6.50 17.39 41.95
N TRP A 109 -6.14 18.00 40.83
CA TRP A 109 -5.06 17.50 39.97
C TRP A 109 -4.16 18.63 39.50
N ARG A 110 -2.89 18.29 39.23
CA ARG A 110 -1.90 19.22 38.69
C ARG A 110 -0.94 18.51 37.75
N ARG A 111 -0.41 19.25 36.78
CA ARG A 111 0.71 18.79 35.96
C ARG A 111 1.98 18.67 36.83
N VAL A 112 2.77 17.61 36.65
CA VAL A 112 4.01 17.36 37.40
C VAL A 112 5.26 17.28 36.53
N THR A 113 5.13 17.25 35.20
CA THR A 113 6.24 17.39 34.26
C THR A 113 5.91 18.36 33.12
N ASP A 114 6.93 18.95 32.51
CA ASP A 114 6.81 19.97 31.45
C ASP A 114 7.79 19.74 30.29
N HIS A 115 8.35 18.53 30.19
CA HIS A 115 9.31 18.18 29.15
C HIS A 115 8.65 18.19 27.76
N PRO A 116 9.16 18.94 26.77
CA PRO A 116 8.61 19.00 25.42
C PRO A 116 8.99 17.75 24.61
N GLY A 117 8.42 16.61 25.00
CA GLY A 117 8.69 15.27 24.47
C GLY A 117 7.83 14.22 25.15
N LYS A 118 8.33 12.98 25.25
CA LYS A 118 7.58 11.88 25.86
C LYS A 118 7.89 11.79 27.36
N ASP A 119 6.87 11.94 28.21
CA ASP A 119 6.85 11.49 29.61
C ASP A 119 5.65 10.55 29.81
N ALA A 120 5.88 9.24 29.84
CA ALA A 120 4.82 8.23 29.78
C ALA A 120 5.05 7.06 30.77
N TYR A 121 4.10 6.13 30.82
CA TYR A 121 4.11 4.95 31.70
C TYR A 121 4.44 5.30 33.16
N PRO A 122 3.61 6.14 33.81
CA PRO A 122 3.78 6.45 35.22
C PRO A 122 3.67 5.18 36.06
N MET A 123 4.53 5.08 37.07
CA MET A 123 4.63 3.94 37.95
C MET A 123 4.98 4.40 39.36
N TRP A 124 4.61 3.60 40.35
CA TRP A 124 4.98 3.80 41.74
C TRP A 124 5.88 2.68 42.25
N THR A 125 6.88 3.04 43.05
CA THR A 125 7.57 2.09 43.92
C THR A 125 6.74 1.82 45.17
N ALA A 126 6.99 0.71 45.85
CA ALA A 126 6.33 0.34 47.10
C ALA A 126 6.56 1.39 48.21
N GLN A 127 7.65 2.15 48.15
CA GLN A 127 7.98 3.23 49.08
C GLN A 127 7.36 4.58 48.69
N GLY A 128 6.56 4.65 47.62
CA GLY A 128 5.92 5.89 47.17
C GLY A 128 6.81 6.80 46.32
N GLY A 129 7.96 6.32 45.85
CA GLY A 129 8.75 7.00 44.81
C GLY A 129 8.14 6.83 43.42
N VAL A 130 8.30 7.84 42.56
CA VAL A 130 7.75 7.86 41.19
C VAL A 130 8.77 7.40 40.17
N LEU A 131 8.33 6.53 39.26
CA LEU A 131 9.07 6.07 38.09
C LEU A 131 8.28 6.39 36.82
N PHE A 132 8.98 6.69 35.73
CA PHE A 132 8.36 6.94 34.43
C PHE A 132 9.34 6.77 33.28
N LEU A 133 8.81 6.64 32.07
CA LEU A 133 9.56 6.62 30.82
C LEU A 133 9.69 8.04 30.28
N SER A 134 10.90 8.44 29.88
CA SER A 134 11.11 9.76 29.25
C SER A 134 12.18 9.77 28.17
N ASP A 135 11.98 10.56 27.12
CA ASP A 135 12.95 10.80 26.05
C ASP A 135 13.80 12.08 26.24
N ARG A 136 13.80 12.66 27.44
CA ARG A 136 14.57 13.88 27.79
C ARG A 136 16.09 13.77 27.73
N GLY A 137 16.61 12.54 27.61
CA GLY A 137 18.04 12.26 27.57
C GLY A 137 18.71 12.61 26.24
N GLU A 138 20.04 12.47 26.22
CA GLU A 138 20.84 12.69 25.02
C GLU A 138 20.39 11.78 23.86
N GLY A 139 20.31 12.34 22.65
CA GLY A 139 19.86 11.61 21.47
C GLY A 139 18.36 11.32 21.42
N GLY A 140 17.58 11.72 22.44
CA GLY A 140 16.13 11.55 22.47
C GLY A 140 15.67 10.09 22.53
N PHE A 141 16.46 9.23 23.18
CA PHE A 141 16.07 7.83 23.44
C PHE A 141 15.28 7.74 24.74
N SER A 142 14.16 7.01 24.69
CA SER A 142 13.32 6.79 25.86
C SER A 142 14.06 5.94 26.90
N ASN A 143 14.16 6.46 28.12
CA ASN A 143 14.85 5.86 29.26
C ASN A 143 14.02 5.96 30.54
N LEU A 144 14.32 5.14 31.53
CA LEU A 144 13.63 5.17 32.83
C LEU A 144 14.16 6.31 33.68
N HIS A 145 13.26 7.00 34.36
CA HIS A 145 13.55 8.16 35.20
C HIS A 145 12.78 8.06 36.53
N THR A 146 13.32 8.70 37.57
CA THR A 146 12.60 9.02 38.80
C THR A 146 12.14 10.46 38.78
N LEU A 147 11.01 10.77 39.44
CA LEU A 147 10.52 12.14 39.62
C LEU A 147 10.41 12.51 41.10
N ASP A 148 10.99 13.66 41.47
CA ASP A 148 10.71 14.31 42.75
C ASP A 148 9.43 15.15 42.62
N LEU A 149 8.37 14.78 43.33
CA LEU A 149 7.06 15.43 43.21
C LEU A 149 6.98 16.82 43.86
N THR A 150 7.96 17.16 44.70
CA THR A 150 8.03 18.46 45.38
C THR A 150 8.71 19.48 44.50
N THR A 151 9.82 19.10 43.86
CA THR A 151 10.62 19.99 43.01
C THR A 151 10.27 19.89 41.53
N GLY A 152 9.65 18.79 41.09
CA GLY A 152 9.49 18.45 39.67
C GLY A 152 10.77 17.96 39.01
N ALA A 153 11.86 17.77 39.77
CA ALA A 153 13.14 17.34 39.22
C ALA A 153 13.09 15.87 38.81
N ALA A 154 13.43 15.60 37.55
CA ALA A 154 13.61 14.24 37.05
C ALA A 154 15.08 13.83 37.05
N ARG A 155 15.34 12.57 37.40
CA ARG A 155 16.68 11.97 37.37
C ARG A 155 16.65 10.69 36.56
N ALA A 156 17.59 10.53 35.64
CA ALA A 156 17.73 9.31 34.86
C ALA A 156 18.13 8.12 35.75
N LEU A 157 17.46 6.98 35.53
CA LEU A 157 17.85 5.67 36.05
C LEU A 157 18.64 4.87 35.00
N THR A 158 18.33 5.08 33.72
CA THR A 158 19.04 4.46 32.59
C THR A 158 19.48 5.52 31.58
N SER A 159 20.46 5.19 30.74
CA SER A 159 21.06 6.13 29.77
C SER A 159 21.40 5.49 28.41
N TYR A 160 20.53 4.60 27.93
CA TYR A 160 20.72 3.88 26.67
C TYR A 160 20.66 4.79 25.44
N ARG A 161 21.43 4.44 24.40
CA ARG A 161 21.62 5.22 23.16
C ARG A 161 21.48 4.40 21.87
N ASP A 162 21.05 3.16 21.98
CA ASP A 162 20.89 2.21 20.88
C ASP A 162 19.41 1.91 20.61
N PHE A 163 18.64 1.58 21.64
CA PHE A 163 17.20 1.33 21.54
C PHE A 163 16.43 2.03 22.66
N ASP A 164 15.23 2.50 22.31
CA ASP A 164 14.25 3.02 23.27
C ASP A 164 13.84 1.92 24.26
N VAL A 165 13.72 2.31 25.54
CA VAL A 165 12.99 1.51 26.53
C VAL A 165 11.49 1.58 26.21
N GLN A 166 10.82 0.44 26.22
CA GLN A 166 9.41 0.27 25.87
C GLN A 166 8.67 -0.55 26.93
N TRP A 167 7.39 -0.25 27.11
CA TRP A 167 6.46 -0.97 27.98
C TRP A 167 7.02 -1.34 29.37
N PRO A 168 7.54 -0.36 30.13
CA PRO A 168 7.99 -0.65 31.47
C PRO A 168 6.80 -0.94 32.39
N ALA A 169 6.97 -1.90 33.29
CA ALA A 169 6.01 -2.24 34.32
C ALA A 169 6.75 -2.55 35.62
N THR A 170 6.10 -2.32 36.76
CA THR A 170 6.70 -2.54 38.08
C THR A 170 5.77 -3.35 38.98
N ASP A 171 6.36 -4.14 39.87
CA ASP A 171 5.68 -4.74 41.03
C ASP A 171 5.81 -3.87 42.29
N GLY A 172 6.35 -2.66 42.15
CA GLY A 172 6.70 -1.74 43.24
C GLY A 172 8.15 -1.88 43.72
N HIS A 173 8.85 -2.96 43.37
CA HIS A 173 10.21 -3.25 43.83
C HIS A 173 11.21 -3.36 42.68
N LYS A 174 10.81 -3.93 41.55
CA LYS A 174 11.61 -4.11 40.34
C LYS A 174 10.84 -3.61 39.13
N VAL A 175 11.58 -3.16 38.11
CA VAL A 175 11.00 -2.75 36.83
C VAL A 175 11.35 -3.77 35.77
N VAL A 176 10.36 -4.32 35.07
CA VAL A 176 10.55 -5.08 33.85
C VAL A 176 10.26 -4.18 32.65
N PHE A 177 11.06 -4.25 31.59
CA PHE A 177 10.85 -3.46 30.37
C PHE A 177 11.41 -4.16 29.14
N VAL A 178 11.00 -3.69 27.95
CA VAL A 178 11.50 -4.15 26.66
C VAL A 178 12.55 -3.16 26.14
N LYS A 179 13.68 -3.68 25.63
CA LYS A 179 14.68 -2.90 24.89
C LYS A 179 15.31 -3.79 23.82
N GLY A 180 15.32 -3.33 22.57
CA GLY A 180 15.90 -4.07 21.44
C GLY A 180 15.29 -5.46 21.23
N GLY A 181 14.01 -5.63 21.55
CA GLY A 181 13.30 -6.92 21.46
C GLY A 181 13.54 -7.89 22.64
N PHE A 182 14.32 -7.49 23.65
CA PHE A 182 14.60 -8.33 24.83
C PHE A 182 13.98 -7.75 26.10
N LEU A 183 13.54 -8.64 26.99
CA LEU A 183 13.09 -8.27 28.33
C LEU A 183 14.30 -8.02 29.23
N HIS A 184 14.20 -6.96 30.03
CA HIS A 184 15.21 -6.56 31.01
C HIS A 184 14.54 -6.39 32.37
N LEU A 185 15.31 -6.66 33.43
CA LEU A 185 14.90 -6.43 34.81
C LEU A 185 15.84 -5.40 35.44
N LEU A 186 15.27 -4.35 36.01
CA LEU A 186 15.97 -3.26 36.67
C LEU A 186 15.61 -3.17 38.15
N ASP A 187 16.63 -2.89 38.96
CA ASP A 187 16.48 -2.44 40.34
C ASP A 187 16.40 -0.90 40.39
N PRO A 188 15.25 -0.30 40.78
CA PRO A 188 15.11 1.14 40.84
C PRO A 188 15.95 1.80 41.94
N ALA A 189 16.39 1.05 42.95
CA ALA A 189 17.23 1.59 44.02
C ALA A 189 18.68 1.83 43.56
N THR A 190 19.21 0.95 42.69
CA THR A 190 20.59 1.04 42.19
C THR A 190 20.68 1.59 40.76
N GLY A 191 19.61 1.47 39.98
CA GLY A 191 19.61 1.73 38.53
C GLY A 191 20.22 0.59 37.70
N GLU A 192 20.67 -0.49 38.34
CA GLU A 192 21.24 -1.63 37.63
C GLU A 192 20.16 -2.41 36.88
N ALA A 193 20.44 -2.69 35.61
CA ALA A 193 19.56 -3.49 34.74
C ALA A 193 20.31 -4.68 34.17
N ARG A 194 19.62 -5.81 34.03
CA ARG A 194 20.13 -6.99 33.34
C ARG A 194 19.11 -7.52 32.34
N ARG A 195 19.61 -8.05 31.22
CA ARG A 195 18.79 -8.81 30.27
C ARG A 195 18.29 -10.10 30.94
N LEU A 196 17.04 -10.45 30.69
CA LEU A 196 16.45 -11.72 31.08
C LEU A 196 16.65 -12.73 29.95
N GLU A 197 17.35 -13.83 30.24
CA GLU A 197 17.39 -14.98 29.34
C GLU A 197 16.11 -15.81 29.55
N ILE A 198 15.25 -15.81 28.54
CA ILE A 198 13.97 -16.49 28.57
C ILE A 198 13.98 -17.58 27.51
N THR A 199 13.82 -18.82 27.93
CA THR A 199 13.61 -19.96 27.04
C THR A 199 12.14 -20.34 27.07
N ALA A 200 11.42 -20.01 25.99
CA ALA A 200 10.04 -20.43 25.81
C ALA A 200 10.01 -21.57 24.77
N PRO A 201 9.68 -22.82 25.16
CA PRO A 201 9.53 -23.90 24.19
C PRO A 201 8.40 -23.58 23.22
N THR A 202 8.66 -23.76 21.93
CA THR A 202 7.67 -23.61 20.87
C THR A 202 7.75 -24.81 19.94
N ASP A 203 6.60 -25.30 19.52
CA ASP A 203 6.43 -26.25 18.41
C ASP A 203 6.64 -25.61 17.03
N GLY A 204 6.87 -24.29 16.98
CA GLY A 204 7.17 -23.55 15.77
C GLY A 204 6.01 -23.40 14.80
N TRP A 205 4.78 -23.79 15.17
CA TRP A 205 3.66 -23.92 14.23
C TRP A 205 3.35 -22.62 13.45
N ARG A 206 3.58 -21.45 14.07
CA ARG A 206 3.40 -20.13 13.41
C ARG A 206 4.53 -19.73 12.48
N SER A 207 5.73 -20.25 12.71
CA SER A 207 6.96 -19.84 12.01
C SER A 207 7.47 -20.89 11.01
N GLY A 208 6.92 -22.09 11.05
CA GLY A 208 7.28 -23.19 10.16
C GLY A 208 6.67 -23.03 8.76
N PRO A 209 7.27 -23.69 7.75
CA PRO A 209 6.71 -23.72 6.41
C PRO A 209 5.29 -24.29 6.38
N ARG A 210 4.44 -23.75 5.52
CA ARG A 210 3.07 -24.26 5.30
C ARG A 210 2.63 -24.05 3.87
N THR A 211 1.76 -24.94 3.39
CA THR A 211 1.12 -24.79 2.09
C THR A 211 -0.23 -24.11 2.24
N LEU A 212 -0.52 -23.15 1.39
CA LEU A 212 -1.84 -22.53 1.27
C LEU A 212 -2.22 -22.34 -0.21
N ASN A 213 -3.50 -22.10 -0.45
CA ASN A 213 -3.96 -21.66 -1.76
C ASN A 213 -3.83 -20.12 -1.86
N PRO A 214 -3.09 -19.58 -2.84
CA PRO A 214 -2.81 -18.15 -2.92
C PRO A 214 -3.93 -17.30 -3.56
N LYS A 215 -5.09 -17.87 -3.92
CA LYS A 215 -6.18 -17.16 -4.63
C LYS A 215 -6.70 -15.90 -3.92
N ASP A 216 -6.60 -15.84 -2.59
CA ASP A 216 -7.04 -14.69 -1.79
C ASP A 216 -5.98 -13.55 -1.76
N TYR A 217 -4.82 -13.77 -2.37
CA TYR A 217 -3.69 -12.84 -2.42
C TYR A 217 -3.35 -12.41 -3.85
N LEU A 218 -4.28 -12.53 -4.81
CA LEU A 218 -4.05 -12.16 -6.20
C LEU A 218 -3.86 -10.65 -6.35
N GLN A 219 -2.75 -10.24 -6.97
CA GLN A 219 -2.48 -8.85 -7.34
C GLN A 219 -2.72 -8.58 -8.83
N SER A 220 -2.27 -9.50 -9.70
CA SER A 220 -2.27 -9.30 -11.15
C SER A 220 -2.71 -10.56 -11.90
N VAL A 221 -3.38 -10.37 -13.03
CA VAL A 221 -3.76 -11.41 -13.99
C VAL A 221 -3.33 -10.97 -15.38
N ARG A 222 -2.66 -11.86 -16.13
CA ARG A 222 -2.33 -11.66 -17.54
C ARG A 222 -2.75 -12.86 -18.35
N LEU A 223 -3.31 -12.61 -19.53
CA LEU A 223 -3.77 -13.63 -20.44
C LEU A 223 -2.75 -13.79 -21.57
N ALA A 224 -2.31 -15.01 -21.84
CA ALA A 224 -1.41 -15.30 -22.94
C ALA A 224 -2.13 -15.08 -24.30
N PRO A 225 -1.36 -14.85 -25.40
CA PRO A 225 -1.91 -14.82 -26.75
C PRO A 225 -2.80 -16.04 -27.04
N GLY A 226 -3.91 -15.82 -27.73
CA GLY A 226 -4.92 -16.82 -28.04
C GLY A 226 -5.76 -17.29 -26.84
N GLY A 227 -5.56 -16.72 -25.64
CA GLY A 227 -6.41 -16.98 -24.47
C GLY A 227 -6.27 -18.36 -23.82
N LYS A 228 -5.18 -19.10 -24.12
CA LYS A 228 -5.02 -20.50 -23.68
C LYS A 228 -4.42 -20.69 -22.30
N SER A 229 -3.72 -19.69 -21.77
CA SER A 229 -3.10 -19.74 -20.45
C SER A 229 -3.03 -18.35 -19.83
N LEU A 230 -2.83 -18.31 -18.52
CA LEU A 230 -2.71 -17.10 -17.74
C LEU A 230 -1.41 -17.10 -16.94
N VAL A 231 -0.92 -15.92 -16.63
CA VAL A 231 0.07 -15.68 -15.59
C VAL A 231 -0.56 -14.84 -14.49
N LEU A 232 -0.41 -15.28 -13.24
CA LEU A 232 -0.95 -14.64 -12.05
C LEU A 232 0.18 -14.19 -11.14
N GLU A 233 0.03 -13.03 -10.53
CA GLU A 233 0.82 -12.60 -9.37
C GLU A 233 -0.02 -12.86 -8.12
N ALA A 234 0.51 -13.62 -7.17
CA ALA A 234 -0.13 -13.85 -5.89
C ALA A 234 0.89 -13.97 -4.75
N ARG A 235 0.72 -13.15 -3.72
CA ARG A 235 1.61 -13.11 -2.52
C ARG A 235 3.10 -12.97 -2.89
N GLY A 236 3.41 -12.20 -3.92
CA GLY A 236 4.79 -11.98 -4.36
C GLY A 236 5.39 -13.13 -5.18
N GLU A 237 4.61 -14.13 -5.59
CA GLU A 237 5.05 -15.19 -6.49
C GLU A 237 4.24 -15.22 -7.80
N LEU A 238 4.82 -15.81 -8.84
CA LEU A 238 4.21 -15.91 -10.17
C LEU A 238 3.75 -17.33 -10.50
N PHE A 239 2.52 -17.45 -11.00
CA PHE A 239 1.91 -18.73 -11.37
C PHE A 239 1.52 -18.72 -12.84
N SER A 240 1.86 -19.78 -13.57
CA SER A 240 1.35 -20.05 -14.92
C SER A 240 0.27 -21.12 -14.83
N LEU A 241 -0.86 -20.95 -15.51
CA LEU A 241 -1.91 -21.96 -15.55
C LEU A 241 -2.67 -21.93 -16.88
N PRO A 242 -3.06 -23.09 -17.42
CA PRO A 242 -3.96 -23.16 -18.56
C PRO A 242 -5.31 -22.52 -18.24
N ALA A 243 -5.93 -21.90 -19.24
CA ALA A 243 -7.28 -21.37 -19.14
C ALA A 243 -8.32 -22.50 -19.09
N ASP A 244 -8.00 -23.67 -19.67
CA ASP A 244 -8.80 -24.87 -19.53
C ASP A 244 -8.60 -25.56 -18.16
N ALA A 245 -9.58 -26.39 -17.79
CA ALA A 245 -9.55 -27.13 -16.53
C ALA A 245 -8.64 -28.37 -16.55
N ALA A 246 -8.07 -28.75 -17.70
CA ALA A 246 -7.38 -30.02 -17.88
C ALA A 246 -5.89 -29.96 -17.49
N GLY A 247 -5.21 -28.84 -17.75
CA GLY A 247 -3.78 -28.73 -17.45
C GLY A 247 -3.47 -28.18 -16.04
N PHE A 248 -2.26 -28.44 -15.53
CA PHE A 248 -1.88 -28.13 -14.15
C PHE A 248 -1.26 -26.72 -14.00
N PRO A 249 -1.56 -26.00 -12.91
CA PRO A 249 -0.84 -24.77 -12.60
C PRO A 249 0.61 -25.05 -12.18
N VAL A 250 1.49 -24.12 -12.53
CA VAL A 250 2.91 -24.14 -12.20
C VAL A 250 3.24 -22.86 -11.45
N ASN A 251 3.74 -22.98 -10.22
CA ASN A 251 4.47 -21.88 -9.59
C ASN A 251 5.81 -21.72 -10.30
N LEU A 252 5.97 -20.60 -11.01
CA LEU A 252 7.12 -20.26 -11.83
C LEU A 252 8.32 -19.86 -10.96
N THR A 253 8.09 -19.09 -9.88
CA THR A 253 9.17 -18.45 -9.13
C THR A 253 9.69 -19.30 -7.99
N ARG A 254 8.82 -19.82 -7.12
CA ARG A 254 9.19 -20.70 -6.00
C ARG A 254 10.25 -20.07 -5.11
N THR A 255 10.08 -18.79 -4.81
CA THR A 255 11.06 -17.94 -4.15
C THR A 255 10.44 -17.34 -2.88
N PRO A 256 10.18 -18.16 -1.85
CA PRO A 256 9.75 -17.64 -0.56
C PRO A 256 10.75 -16.58 -0.06
N GLY A 257 10.25 -15.45 0.43
CA GLY A 257 11.09 -14.32 0.84
C GLY A 257 11.62 -13.45 -0.30
N VAL A 258 11.06 -13.57 -1.50
CA VAL A 258 11.23 -12.63 -2.60
C VAL A 258 9.86 -12.11 -3.02
N ARG A 259 9.81 -10.90 -3.54
CA ARG A 259 8.60 -10.28 -4.08
C ARG A 259 8.75 -10.04 -5.56
N GLU A 260 8.11 -10.90 -6.34
CA GLU A 260 7.85 -10.70 -7.76
C GLU A 260 6.57 -9.90 -8.00
N ARG A 261 6.61 -8.96 -8.95
CA ARG A 261 5.51 -8.03 -9.23
C ARG A 261 5.36 -7.72 -10.71
N PHE A 262 4.14 -7.31 -11.07
CA PHE A 262 3.79 -6.78 -12.39
C PHE A 262 4.24 -7.70 -13.55
N PRO A 263 3.83 -8.98 -13.54
CA PRO A 263 4.15 -9.87 -14.64
C PRO A 263 3.53 -9.37 -15.94
N GLU A 264 4.27 -9.52 -17.04
CA GLU A 264 3.80 -9.29 -18.41
C GLU A 264 4.26 -10.43 -19.32
N ILE A 265 3.31 -10.98 -20.09
CA ILE A 265 3.57 -12.05 -21.05
C ILE A 265 4.03 -11.42 -22.36
N SER A 266 5.10 -11.95 -22.96
CA SER A 266 5.59 -11.47 -24.24
C SER A 266 4.54 -11.64 -25.35
N PRO A 267 4.58 -10.83 -26.42
CA PRO A 267 3.57 -10.89 -27.49
C PRO A 267 3.49 -12.25 -28.20
N ASP A 268 4.58 -13.03 -28.20
CA ASP A 268 4.63 -14.39 -28.73
C ASP A 268 4.21 -15.48 -27.71
N GLY A 269 3.91 -15.09 -26.47
CA GLY A 269 3.49 -15.99 -25.39
C GLY A 269 4.61 -16.83 -24.78
N LYS A 270 5.87 -16.69 -25.23
CA LYS A 270 6.96 -17.60 -24.85
C LYS A 270 7.72 -17.16 -23.60
N ARG A 271 7.63 -15.89 -23.21
CA ARG A 271 8.38 -15.32 -22.08
C ARG A 271 7.45 -14.56 -21.14
N VAL A 272 7.89 -14.47 -19.89
CA VAL A 272 7.28 -13.62 -18.87
C VAL A 272 8.35 -12.68 -18.35
N ALA A 273 8.08 -11.38 -18.43
CA ALA A 273 8.85 -10.34 -17.75
C ALA A 273 8.17 -9.96 -16.44
N TYR A 274 8.95 -9.62 -15.43
CA TYR A 274 8.44 -9.20 -14.12
C TYR A 274 9.52 -8.41 -13.37
N LEU A 275 9.10 -7.65 -12.36
CA LEU A 275 10.01 -7.06 -11.39
C LEU A 275 10.26 -8.07 -10.26
N SER A 276 11.49 -8.14 -9.74
CA SER A 276 11.81 -8.93 -8.56
C SER A 276 12.86 -8.23 -7.71
N ASP A 277 12.68 -8.30 -6.39
CA ASP A 277 13.63 -7.79 -5.40
C ASP A 277 14.69 -8.82 -4.97
N ALA A 278 14.82 -9.95 -5.68
CA ALA A 278 15.79 -11.01 -5.38
C ALA A 278 17.25 -10.54 -5.30
N SER A 279 17.56 -9.38 -5.91
CA SER A 279 18.89 -8.78 -5.89
C SER A 279 19.15 -7.84 -4.71
N GLY A 280 18.15 -7.60 -3.86
CA GLY A 280 18.12 -6.56 -2.82
C GLY A 280 17.36 -5.30 -3.25
N GLU A 281 17.42 -4.97 -4.54
CA GLU A 281 16.61 -3.93 -5.20
C GLU A 281 15.73 -4.54 -6.29
N TYR A 282 14.68 -3.82 -6.70
CA TYR A 282 13.84 -4.22 -7.83
C TYR A 282 14.62 -4.10 -9.14
N ASP A 283 14.78 -5.24 -9.80
CA ASP A 283 15.29 -5.34 -11.17
C ASP A 283 14.28 -6.06 -12.06
N LEU A 284 14.51 -5.99 -13.37
CA LEU A 284 13.72 -6.73 -14.34
C LEU A 284 14.25 -8.16 -14.47
N TYR A 285 13.34 -9.11 -14.57
CA TYR A 285 13.64 -10.51 -14.83
C TYR A 285 12.80 -11.00 -15.99
N VAL A 286 13.41 -11.80 -16.86
CA VAL A 286 12.72 -12.44 -17.99
C VAL A 286 12.97 -13.94 -17.95
N ARG A 287 11.92 -14.73 -18.09
CA ARG A 287 12.01 -16.21 -18.10
C ARG A 287 11.08 -16.84 -19.13
N PRO A 288 11.26 -18.13 -19.49
CA PRO A 288 10.29 -18.85 -20.32
C PRO A 288 8.94 -18.99 -19.61
N ALA A 289 7.84 -18.82 -20.34
CA ALA A 289 6.47 -18.84 -19.79
C ALA A 289 6.03 -20.23 -19.29
N GLU A 290 6.67 -21.29 -19.79
CA GLU A 290 6.48 -22.69 -19.35
C GLU A 290 7.29 -23.04 -18.08
N GLY A 291 8.12 -22.12 -17.58
CA GLY A 291 9.03 -22.34 -16.48
C GLY A 291 10.49 -22.49 -16.93
N GLY A 292 11.40 -22.64 -15.96
CA GLY A 292 12.85 -22.66 -16.22
C GLY A 292 13.55 -21.40 -15.68
N PRO A 293 14.88 -21.28 -15.88
CA PRO A 293 15.69 -20.22 -15.28
C PRO A 293 15.29 -18.83 -15.78
N ALA A 294 15.39 -17.84 -14.89
CA ALA A 294 15.20 -16.44 -15.22
C ALA A 294 16.54 -15.78 -15.55
N THR A 295 16.51 -14.81 -16.46
CA THR A 295 17.61 -13.90 -16.77
C THR A 295 17.35 -12.56 -16.08
N ARG A 296 18.29 -12.12 -15.25
CA ARG A 296 18.25 -10.79 -14.61
C ARG A 296 18.72 -9.73 -15.61
N LEU A 297 17.95 -8.65 -15.73
CA LEU A 297 18.28 -7.44 -16.47
C LEU A 297 18.43 -6.32 -15.43
N ALA A 298 19.66 -6.07 -15.00
CA ALA A 298 19.96 -5.10 -13.94
C ALA A 298 19.60 -3.68 -14.40
N THR A 299 18.85 -2.96 -13.55
CA THR A 299 18.43 -1.57 -13.81
C THR A 299 19.44 -0.58 -13.25
N GLY A 300 20.01 -0.87 -12.07
CA GLY A 300 20.88 0.05 -11.34
C GLY A 300 20.17 1.28 -10.78
N LEU A 301 18.83 1.35 -10.81
CA LEU A 301 18.07 2.54 -10.42
C LEU A 301 17.85 2.66 -8.91
N ALA A 302 17.86 1.54 -8.17
CA ALA A 302 17.68 1.49 -6.71
C ALA A 302 16.50 2.35 -6.21
N THR A 303 15.35 2.21 -6.86
CA THR A 303 14.13 2.99 -6.63
C THR A 303 12.91 2.14 -6.95
N THR A 304 11.73 2.58 -6.50
CA THR A 304 10.45 1.97 -6.86
C THR A 304 10.18 2.09 -8.36
N LEU A 305 9.90 0.94 -8.98
CA LEU A 305 9.57 0.75 -10.39
C LEU A 305 8.11 0.33 -10.56
N TYR A 306 7.51 0.68 -11.69
CA TYR A 306 6.11 0.43 -12.00
C TYR A 306 5.91 -0.62 -13.10
N ARG A 307 4.67 -0.78 -13.56
CA ARG A 307 4.25 -1.85 -14.48
C ARG A 307 5.16 -1.96 -15.72
N LEU A 308 5.24 -3.14 -16.30
CA LEU A 308 6.03 -3.39 -17.50
C LEU A 308 5.14 -3.27 -18.75
N SER A 309 5.76 -3.03 -19.90
CA SER A 309 5.09 -3.14 -21.20
C SER A 309 6.07 -3.65 -22.25
N TRP A 310 5.77 -4.81 -22.83
CA TRP A 310 6.54 -5.37 -23.95
C TRP A 310 6.33 -4.56 -25.22
N SER A 311 7.41 -4.33 -25.96
CA SER A 311 7.28 -3.95 -27.37
C SER A 311 6.63 -5.09 -28.16
N PRO A 312 5.81 -4.80 -29.19
CA PRO A 312 5.12 -5.83 -29.99
C PRO A 312 6.05 -6.88 -30.63
N ASP A 313 7.30 -6.54 -30.93
CA ASP A 313 8.33 -7.47 -31.41
C ASP A 313 8.96 -8.35 -30.31
N GLY A 314 8.62 -8.09 -29.04
CA GLY A 314 9.14 -8.78 -27.86
C GLY A 314 10.62 -8.49 -27.56
N GLN A 315 11.22 -7.45 -28.14
CA GLN A 315 12.66 -7.17 -27.96
C GLN A 315 12.94 -6.21 -26.81
N LYS A 316 11.96 -5.40 -26.41
CA LYS A 316 12.14 -4.32 -25.44
C LYS A 316 11.05 -4.33 -24.38
N LEU A 317 11.40 -3.81 -23.21
CA LEU A 317 10.50 -3.61 -22.08
C LEU A 317 10.51 -2.14 -21.69
N MET A 318 9.33 -1.51 -21.64
CA MET A 318 9.13 -0.16 -21.15
C MET A 318 8.58 -0.17 -19.73
N PHE A 319 9.03 0.75 -18.89
CA PHE A 319 8.56 0.91 -17.51
C PHE A 319 8.87 2.30 -16.97
N GLY A 320 8.10 2.74 -15.97
CA GLY A 320 8.31 4.00 -15.25
C GLY A 320 8.91 3.81 -13.85
N ASP A 321 9.34 4.91 -13.24
CA ASP A 321 9.78 4.96 -11.83
C ASP A 321 9.11 6.10 -11.02
N LYS A 322 9.34 6.10 -9.70
CA LYS A 322 8.79 7.12 -8.77
C LYS A 322 9.23 8.55 -9.06
N SER A 323 10.26 8.73 -9.90
CA SER A 323 10.80 10.03 -10.27
C SER A 323 10.14 10.60 -11.53
N PHE A 324 8.99 10.04 -11.94
CA PHE A 324 8.29 10.41 -13.17
C PHE A 324 9.16 10.18 -14.41
N SER A 325 10.12 9.26 -14.34
CA SER A 325 10.99 8.91 -15.48
C SER A 325 10.47 7.66 -16.18
N LEU A 326 10.65 7.62 -17.50
CA LEU A 326 10.28 6.51 -18.37
C LEU A 326 11.53 5.89 -18.99
N TYR A 327 11.61 4.57 -18.96
CA TYR A 327 12.77 3.82 -19.43
C TYR A 327 12.38 2.73 -20.43
N VAL A 328 13.35 2.36 -21.26
CA VAL A 328 13.29 1.20 -22.15
C VAL A 328 14.51 0.33 -21.91
N MET A 329 14.28 -0.95 -21.61
CA MET A 329 15.28 -2.00 -21.48
C MET A 329 15.31 -2.84 -22.76
N ASP A 330 16.47 -2.94 -23.40
CA ASP A 330 16.72 -3.91 -24.46
C ASP A 330 17.01 -5.28 -23.84
N VAL A 331 16.19 -6.29 -24.19
CA VAL A 331 16.21 -7.59 -23.50
C VAL A 331 17.42 -8.44 -23.89
N ALA A 332 17.91 -8.30 -25.12
CA ALA A 332 19.04 -9.11 -25.61
C ALA A 332 20.38 -8.59 -25.06
N THR A 333 20.53 -7.26 -24.97
CA THR A 333 21.78 -6.61 -24.57
C THR A 333 21.80 -6.18 -23.10
N ALA A 334 20.66 -6.25 -22.40
CA ALA A 334 20.46 -5.70 -21.07
C ALA A 334 20.79 -4.19 -20.98
N ARG A 335 20.66 -3.46 -22.09
CA ARG A 335 20.91 -2.02 -22.13
C ARG A 335 19.65 -1.25 -21.70
N LEU A 336 19.79 -0.51 -20.59
CA LEU A 336 18.77 0.42 -20.13
C LEU A 336 18.97 1.80 -20.76
N GLU A 337 17.89 2.38 -21.27
CA GLU A 337 17.85 3.75 -21.77
C GLU A 337 16.73 4.55 -21.09
N ARG A 338 17.05 5.73 -20.56
CA ARG A 338 16.05 6.70 -20.09
C ARG A 338 15.50 7.47 -21.28
N ILE A 339 14.20 7.38 -21.49
CA ILE A 339 13.50 7.97 -22.65
C ILE A 339 13.03 9.39 -22.35
N ASP A 340 12.45 9.60 -21.17
CA ASP A 340 11.91 10.89 -20.74
C ASP A 340 11.81 10.96 -19.22
N GLY A 341 11.48 12.13 -18.68
CA GLY A 341 11.02 12.23 -17.30
C GLY A 341 11.02 13.64 -16.72
N SER A 342 10.11 13.88 -15.78
CA SER A 342 9.79 15.23 -15.30
C SER A 342 10.35 15.50 -13.92
N SER A 343 10.74 16.76 -13.68
CA SER A 343 11.00 17.27 -12.33
C SER A 343 10.09 18.44 -11.95
N ASN A 344 9.17 18.84 -12.85
CA ASN A 344 8.36 20.05 -12.69
C ASN A 344 7.38 19.97 -11.51
N LEU A 345 6.96 18.76 -11.14
CA LEU A 345 5.98 18.49 -10.08
C LEU A 345 6.59 17.65 -8.97
N LYS A 346 7.88 17.83 -8.71
CA LYS A 346 8.56 17.18 -7.59
C LYS A 346 7.84 17.55 -6.29
N ASN A 347 7.36 16.54 -5.55
CA ASN A 347 6.59 16.68 -4.31
C ASN A 347 5.20 17.33 -4.47
N ASP A 348 4.61 17.31 -5.68
CA ASP A 348 3.20 17.67 -5.84
C ASP A 348 2.31 16.57 -5.24
N GLU A 349 1.29 16.96 -4.47
CA GLU A 349 0.37 16.03 -3.78
C GLU A 349 -0.68 15.42 -4.71
N PHE A 350 -0.93 16.05 -5.87
CA PHE A 350 -2.08 15.75 -6.73
C PHE A 350 -1.69 15.04 -8.04
N THR A 351 -0.40 14.85 -8.28
CA THR A 351 0.12 14.30 -9.53
C THR A 351 0.87 13.00 -9.27
N TRP A 352 0.58 11.99 -10.10
CA TRP A 352 1.14 10.64 -9.99
C TRP A 352 2.19 10.36 -11.04
N GLU A 353 2.97 9.30 -10.84
CA GLU A 353 4.01 8.86 -11.76
C GLU A 353 3.50 8.67 -13.20
N VAL A 354 4.43 8.67 -14.16
CA VAL A 354 4.14 8.26 -15.54
C VAL A 354 3.90 6.76 -15.55
N ALA A 355 2.64 6.35 -15.41
CA ALA A 355 2.24 4.96 -15.39
C ALA A 355 1.56 4.51 -16.69
N ASP A 356 1.00 5.39 -17.49
CA ASP A 356 0.19 5.08 -18.68
C ASP A 356 0.89 5.38 -20.00
N TYR A 357 1.37 4.29 -20.58
CA TYR A 357 2.14 4.27 -21.80
C TYR A 357 1.80 3.04 -22.64
N ALA A 358 2.00 3.16 -23.95
CA ALA A 358 1.73 2.10 -24.91
C ALA A 358 2.77 2.12 -26.03
N TRP A 359 3.16 0.94 -26.50
CA TRP A 359 3.93 0.78 -27.72
C TRP A 359 3.02 0.84 -28.94
N ALA A 360 3.49 1.49 -30.00
CA ALA A 360 2.91 1.36 -31.32
C ALA A 360 3.22 -0.03 -31.91
N PRO A 361 2.40 -0.54 -32.84
CA PRO A 361 2.56 -1.88 -33.43
C PRO A 361 3.93 -2.15 -34.09
N ASP A 362 4.65 -1.11 -34.50
CA ASP A 362 5.98 -1.24 -35.11
C ASP A 362 7.14 -1.36 -34.10
N SER A 363 6.86 -1.31 -32.80
CA SER A 363 7.88 -1.33 -31.75
C SER A 363 8.88 -0.17 -31.81
N THR A 364 8.57 0.92 -32.53
CA THR A 364 9.45 2.11 -32.63
C THR A 364 8.86 3.35 -31.99
N TRP A 365 7.54 3.53 -32.05
CA TRP A 365 6.88 4.62 -31.36
C TRP A 365 6.33 4.17 -30.01
N ILE A 366 6.40 5.07 -29.03
CA ILE A 366 5.68 4.96 -27.77
C ILE A 366 4.78 6.18 -27.61
N ALA A 367 3.62 5.97 -26.98
CA ALA A 367 2.75 7.03 -26.52
C ALA A 367 2.66 6.98 -25.00
N TYR A 368 2.65 8.13 -24.33
CA TYR A 368 2.51 8.20 -22.88
C TYR A 368 1.82 9.49 -22.48
N SER A 369 1.07 9.45 -21.38
CA SER A 369 0.61 10.67 -20.72
C SER A 369 1.73 11.23 -19.86
N TYR A 370 1.83 12.54 -19.81
CA TYR A 370 2.93 13.20 -19.13
C TYR A 370 2.44 14.47 -18.45
N PRO A 371 2.68 14.63 -17.14
CA PRO A 371 2.15 15.75 -16.41
C PRO A 371 2.96 17.02 -16.68
N GLU A 372 2.24 18.08 -17.05
CA GLU A 372 2.79 19.39 -17.36
C GLU A 372 2.70 20.33 -16.15
N ALA A 373 3.34 21.51 -16.21
CA ALA A 373 3.38 22.45 -15.08
C ALA A 373 2.00 22.99 -14.65
N ASN A 374 0.98 22.90 -15.53
CA ASN A 374 -0.40 23.25 -15.23
C ASN A 374 -1.20 22.09 -14.60
N ARG A 375 -0.55 20.96 -14.26
CA ARG A 375 -1.11 19.72 -13.72
C ARG A 375 -1.98 18.91 -14.68
N ASN A 376 -2.21 19.39 -15.90
CA ASN A 376 -2.81 18.56 -16.94
C ASN A 376 -1.75 17.63 -17.53
N ASN A 377 -2.18 16.43 -17.89
CA ASN A 377 -1.39 15.50 -18.67
C ASN A 377 -1.52 15.82 -20.15
N ARG A 378 -0.38 15.81 -20.84
CA ARG A 378 -0.30 15.89 -22.28
C ARG A 378 0.09 14.52 -22.83
N ILE A 379 -0.51 14.11 -23.95
CA ILE A 379 -0.07 12.90 -24.66
C ILE A 379 1.15 13.25 -25.51
N TRP A 380 2.24 12.54 -25.27
CA TRP A 380 3.46 12.61 -26.06
C TRP A 380 3.66 11.34 -26.87
N LEU A 381 4.19 11.50 -28.09
CA LEU A 381 4.73 10.43 -28.90
C LEU A 381 6.25 10.54 -28.91
N TYR A 382 6.94 9.41 -28.72
CA TYR A 382 8.39 9.34 -28.79
C TYR A 382 8.84 8.17 -29.67
N ASN A 383 9.74 8.43 -30.62
CA ASN A 383 10.33 7.39 -31.44
C ASN A 383 11.66 6.93 -30.84
N VAL A 384 11.75 5.68 -30.41
CA VAL A 384 12.94 5.14 -29.73
C VAL A 384 14.16 4.99 -30.64
N LYS A 385 13.97 4.98 -31.97
CA LYS A 385 15.09 4.91 -32.94
C LYS A 385 15.60 6.28 -33.31
N THR A 386 14.71 7.18 -33.72
CA THR A 386 15.08 8.53 -34.19
C THR A 386 15.23 9.55 -33.07
N LYS A 387 14.78 9.21 -31.85
CA LYS A 387 14.71 10.09 -30.67
C LYS A 387 13.77 11.30 -30.86
N GLN A 388 12.91 11.24 -31.88
CA GLN A 388 11.93 12.28 -32.15
C GLN A 388 10.83 12.25 -31.09
N LYS A 389 10.56 13.41 -30.48
CA LYS A 389 9.48 13.62 -29.52
C LYS A 389 8.46 14.62 -30.08
N VAL A 390 7.18 14.25 -30.09
CA VAL A 390 6.08 15.06 -30.66
C VAL A 390 4.91 15.11 -29.68
N ALA A 391 4.39 16.32 -29.43
CA ALA A 391 3.22 16.52 -28.60
C ALA A 391 1.95 16.21 -29.41
N LEU A 392 1.23 15.14 -29.04
CA LEU A 392 -0.03 14.80 -29.67
C LEU A 392 -1.14 15.76 -29.24
N THR A 393 -1.26 16.06 -27.95
CA THR A 393 -2.22 17.06 -27.43
C THR A 393 -1.52 18.37 -27.08
N ASP A 394 -2.29 19.44 -26.91
CA ASP A 394 -1.78 20.79 -26.60
C ASP A 394 -1.59 21.04 -25.09
N GLY A 395 -2.06 20.14 -24.22
CA GLY A 395 -1.99 20.26 -22.76
C GLY A 395 -3.02 21.21 -22.13
N PHE A 396 -3.99 21.72 -22.91
CA PHE A 396 -5.08 22.55 -22.38
C PHE A 396 -6.10 21.71 -21.59
N PHE A 397 -6.41 20.51 -22.06
CA PHE A 397 -7.20 19.52 -21.35
C PHE A 397 -6.32 18.41 -20.79
N ASP A 398 -6.71 17.86 -19.64
CA ASP A 398 -6.09 16.66 -19.10
C ASP A 398 -6.36 15.46 -20.02
N SER A 399 -5.28 14.87 -20.56
CA SER A 399 -5.33 13.80 -21.55
C SER A 399 -4.53 12.60 -21.06
N LEU A 400 -5.18 11.44 -20.99
CA LEU A 400 -4.68 10.25 -20.30
C LEU A 400 -4.87 8.98 -21.13
N ASN A 401 -4.21 7.91 -20.70
CA ASN A 401 -4.38 6.51 -21.13
C ASN A 401 -4.30 6.32 -22.65
N PRO A 402 -3.19 6.72 -23.30
CA PRO A 402 -3.03 6.49 -24.72
C PRO A 402 -2.87 5.00 -25.01
N CYS A 403 -3.60 4.48 -26.00
CA CYS A 403 -3.45 3.11 -26.48
C CYS A 403 -3.60 3.01 -28.00
N PHE A 404 -2.68 2.28 -28.64
CA PHE A 404 -2.74 1.98 -30.06
C PHE A 404 -3.67 0.79 -30.32
N ASP A 405 -4.44 0.84 -31.40
CA ASP A 405 -5.07 -0.36 -31.93
C ASP A 405 -4.03 -1.36 -32.46
N LEU A 406 -4.39 -2.63 -32.46
CA LEU A 406 -3.50 -3.68 -32.98
C LEU A 406 -3.36 -3.66 -34.51
N ASP A 407 -4.26 -2.94 -35.21
CA ASP A 407 -4.21 -2.74 -36.65
C ASP A 407 -3.27 -1.61 -37.08
N GLY A 408 -2.79 -0.78 -36.14
CA GLY A 408 -1.87 0.32 -36.42
C GLY A 408 -2.50 1.44 -37.25
N THR A 409 -3.79 1.67 -37.07
CA THR A 409 -4.53 2.73 -37.77
C THR A 409 -4.81 3.91 -36.86
N THR A 410 -5.06 3.64 -35.59
CA THR A 410 -5.66 4.61 -34.66
C THR A 410 -5.01 4.52 -33.28
N LEU A 411 -4.70 5.68 -32.70
CA LEU A 411 -4.43 5.82 -31.27
C LEU A 411 -5.66 6.39 -30.58
N TYR A 412 -6.06 5.78 -29.48
CA TYR A 412 -7.12 6.28 -28.61
C TYR A 412 -6.55 6.86 -27.33
N TYR A 413 -7.24 7.84 -26.75
CA TYR A 413 -6.91 8.39 -25.43
C TYR A 413 -8.15 8.95 -24.74
N LEU A 414 -8.09 9.14 -23.43
CA LEU A 414 -9.13 9.79 -22.62
C LEU A 414 -8.85 11.28 -22.52
N SER A 415 -9.88 12.10 -22.63
CA SER A 415 -9.79 13.57 -22.53
C SER A 415 -10.83 14.13 -21.58
N TYR A 416 -10.40 14.93 -20.60
CA TYR A 416 -11.27 15.71 -19.72
C TYR A 416 -11.72 17.00 -20.43
N SER A 417 -12.45 16.82 -21.54
CA SER A 417 -12.87 17.90 -22.43
C SER A 417 -14.39 18.05 -22.55
N ASN A 418 -15.18 17.26 -21.82
CA ASN A 418 -16.63 17.43 -21.79
C ASN A 418 -17.04 18.35 -20.62
N PHE A 419 -17.57 19.53 -20.94
CA PHE A 419 -18.02 20.53 -19.96
C PHE A 419 -19.55 20.66 -19.97
N GLN A 420 -20.24 19.60 -19.51
CA GLN A 420 -21.69 19.61 -19.27
C GLN A 420 -22.00 19.91 -17.81
N VAL A 421 -21.84 21.17 -17.44
CA VAL A 421 -22.07 21.66 -16.07
C VAL A 421 -23.56 21.64 -15.70
N ARG A 422 -23.86 21.17 -14.49
CA ARG A 422 -25.16 21.35 -13.83
C ARG A 422 -24.97 21.98 -12.45
N LEU A 423 -26.00 22.65 -11.95
CA LEU A 423 -26.03 23.10 -10.56
C LEU A 423 -26.33 21.90 -9.65
N ASP A 424 -25.63 21.84 -8.53
CA ASP A 424 -25.99 20.95 -7.44
C ASP A 424 -27.37 21.35 -6.87
N ALA A 425 -28.15 20.37 -6.42
CA ALA A 425 -29.50 20.61 -5.91
C ALA A 425 -29.52 21.03 -4.43
N GLY A 426 -28.49 20.68 -3.67
CA GLY A 426 -28.35 20.99 -2.24
C GLY A 426 -27.41 22.16 -1.94
N GLU A 427 -26.48 22.47 -2.85
CA GLU A 427 -25.50 23.54 -2.73
C GLU A 427 -25.53 24.45 -3.97
N MET A 428 -25.19 25.74 -3.81
CA MET A 428 -25.00 26.64 -4.95
C MET A 428 -23.64 26.40 -5.63
N ASN A 429 -23.37 25.14 -6.01
CA ASN A 429 -22.12 24.69 -6.61
C ASN A 429 -22.35 24.14 -8.03
N ALA A 430 -21.34 24.26 -8.88
CA ALA A 430 -21.32 23.70 -10.22
C ALA A 430 -20.69 22.29 -10.19
N ILE A 431 -21.32 21.33 -10.85
CA ILE A 431 -20.83 19.94 -10.96
C ILE A 431 -20.66 19.59 -12.43
N GLU A 432 -19.53 18.97 -12.76
CA GLU A 432 -19.28 18.29 -14.03
C GLU A 432 -19.40 16.77 -13.83
N PRO A 433 -20.57 16.16 -14.07
CA PRO A 433 -20.80 14.77 -13.72
C PRO A 433 -20.19 13.77 -14.72
N ASN A 434 -19.86 14.21 -15.94
CA ASN A 434 -19.41 13.34 -17.03
C ASN A 434 -18.23 13.96 -17.80
N PRO A 435 -17.10 14.26 -17.15
CA PRO A 435 -16.04 15.09 -17.74
C PRO A 435 -15.26 14.42 -18.87
N VAL A 436 -15.26 13.08 -18.94
CA VAL A 436 -14.34 12.32 -19.78
C VAL A 436 -14.98 11.86 -21.09
N GLN A 437 -14.22 11.97 -22.18
CA GLN A 437 -14.54 11.45 -23.51
C GLN A 437 -13.40 10.60 -24.06
N VAL A 438 -13.73 9.67 -24.96
CA VAL A 438 -12.74 8.89 -25.72
C VAL A 438 -12.45 9.60 -27.03
N MET A 439 -11.18 9.93 -27.24
CA MET A 439 -10.66 10.55 -28.45
C MET A 439 -10.00 9.48 -29.32
N ALA A 440 -10.03 9.67 -30.64
CA ALA A 440 -9.43 8.80 -31.64
C ALA A 440 -8.57 9.63 -32.60
N VAL A 441 -7.33 9.20 -32.81
CA VAL A 441 -6.35 9.88 -33.67
C VAL A 441 -5.95 8.94 -34.79
N ARG A 442 -6.27 9.33 -36.02
CA ARG A 442 -5.81 8.59 -37.20
C ARG A 442 -4.31 8.85 -37.40
N LEU A 443 -3.52 7.77 -37.37
CA LEU A 443 -2.05 7.85 -37.36
C LEU A 443 -1.43 8.13 -38.73
N ARG A 444 -2.14 7.78 -39.80
CA ARG A 444 -1.68 7.88 -41.18
C ARG A 444 -2.68 8.65 -42.03
N ASP A 445 -2.19 9.44 -42.97
CA ASP A 445 -3.05 10.16 -43.92
C ASP A 445 -3.65 9.21 -44.95
N THR A 446 -2.89 8.18 -45.31
CA THR A 446 -3.26 7.11 -46.24
C THR A 446 -2.91 5.75 -45.65
N GLU A 447 -3.79 4.75 -45.86
CA GLU A 447 -3.57 3.39 -45.33
C GLU A 447 -2.58 2.56 -46.16
N ALA A 448 -2.16 3.06 -47.33
CA ALA A 448 -1.23 2.38 -48.22
C ALA A 448 0.23 2.41 -47.69
N GLY A 449 0.92 1.28 -47.85
CA GLY A 449 2.34 1.11 -47.52
C GLY A 449 2.61 0.58 -46.11
N PRO A 450 3.89 0.52 -45.69
CA PRO A 450 4.27 0.05 -44.37
C PRO A 450 3.72 0.97 -43.27
N PHE A 451 3.58 0.41 -42.05
CA PHE A 451 3.21 1.20 -40.88
C PHE A 451 4.18 2.36 -40.68
N ARG A 452 3.62 3.53 -40.37
CA ARG A 452 4.32 4.75 -39.97
C ARG A 452 3.35 5.62 -39.19
N ILE A 453 3.87 6.59 -38.46
CA ILE A 453 3.08 7.69 -37.91
C ILE A 453 3.47 8.92 -38.74
N ASP A 454 2.52 9.43 -39.52
CA ASP A 454 2.69 10.73 -40.17
C ASP A 454 2.60 11.76 -39.05
N VAL A 455 3.67 12.50 -38.73
CA VAL A 455 3.67 13.40 -37.54
C VAL A 455 2.98 14.74 -37.82
N ASP A 456 3.04 15.19 -39.06
CA ASP A 456 2.42 16.43 -39.50
C ASP A 456 0.89 16.29 -39.46
N GLY A 457 0.20 17.31 -38.94
CA GLY A 457 -1.26 17.31 -38.85
C GLY A 457 -1.86 16.19 -37.95
N LEU A 458 -1.09 15.58 -37.03
CA LEU A 458 -1.64 14.58 -36.10
C LEU A 458 -2.83 15.12 -35.29
N ARG A 459 -2.71 16.36 -34.82
CA ARG A 459 -3.77 17.06 -34.08
C ARG A 459 -5.04 17.21 -34.92
N ASP A 460 -4.89 17.61 -36.17
CA ASP A 460 -6.00 17.83 -37.10
C ASP A 460 -6.75 16.53 -37.44
N ARG A 461 -6.13 15.38 -37.20
CA ARG A 461 -6.71 14.04 -37.40
C ARG A 461 -7.33 13.44 -36.13
N THR A 462 -7.43 14.25 -35.08
CA THR A 462 -8.09 13.88 -33.83
C THR A 462 -9.59 14.07 -33.97
N SER A 463 -10.37 13.07 -33.57
CA SER A 463 -11.82 13.14 -33.54
C SER A 463 -12.39 12.44 -32.31
N LEU A 464 -13.64 12.73 -31.96
CA LEU A 464 -14.35 12.04 -30.90
C LEU A 464 -14.74 10.64 -31.37
N LEU A 465 -14.46 9.62 -30.55
CA LEU A 465 -15.13 8.33 -30.71
C LEU A 465 -16.59 8.54 -30.27
N PRO A 466 -17.61 8.12 -31.04
CA PRO A 466 -19.02 8.44 -30.78
C PRO A 466 -19.60 7.59 -29.64
N LEU A 467 -19.02 7.73 -28.45
CA LEU A 467 -19.41 7.12 -27.19
C LEU A 467 -20.01 8.18 -26.27
N LYS A 468 -20.84 7.74 -25.32
CA LYS A 468 -21.41 8.64 -24.32
C LYS A 468 -20.28 9.12 -23.37
N PRO A 469 -20.16 10.44 -23.10
CA PRO A 469 -19.25 10.95 -22.08
C PRO A 469 -19.61 10.44 -20.68
N GLY A 470 -18.64 10.37 -19.78
CA GLY A 470 -18.86 9.86 -18.42
C GLY A 470 -17.62 9.90 -17.53
N ASN A 471 -17.68 9.15 -16.42
CA ASN A 471 -16.51 8.79 -15.63
C ASN A 471 -15.88 7.53 -16.27
N ILE A 472 -15.00 7.73 -17.25
CA ILE A 472 -14.41 6.68 -18.08
C ILE A 472 -12.98 6.36 -17.60
N PHE A 473 -12.65 5.07 -17.51
CA PHE A 473 -11.36 4.57 -17.04
C PHE A 473 -10.87 3.37 -17.84
N HIS A 474 -9.63 2.96 -17.59
CA HIS A 474 -9.06 1.68 -18.04
C HIS A 474 -9.14 1.46 -19.56
N LEU A 475 -9.01 2.53 -20.34
CA LEU A 475 -9.07 2.48 -21.80
C LEU A 475 -7.98 1.54 -22.35
N LYS A 476 -8.38 0.57 -23.17
CA LYS A 476 -7.48 -0.34 -23.88
C LYS A 476 -8.01 -0.59 -25.29
N ALA A 477 -7.11 -0.72 -26.25
CA ALA A 477 -7.46 -1.09 -27.62
C ALA A 477 -6.99 -2.52 -27.92
N GLY A 478 -7.80 -3.22 -28.71
CA GLY A 478 -7.50 -4.52 -29.30
C GLY A 478 -7.50 -4.42 -30.82
N LYS A 479 -7.76 -5.54 -31.49
CA LYS A 479 -7.92 -5.59 -32.95
C LYS A 479 -9.37 -5.26 -33.32
N GLY A 480 -9.61 -4.11 -33.96
CA GLY A 480 -10.98 -3.62 -34.24
C GLY A 480 -11.87 -3.41 -33.00
N LEU A 481 -11.28 -3.29 -31.82
CA LEU A 481 -11.97 -3.25 -30.53
C LEU A 481 -11.41 -2.16 -29.63
N VAL A 482 -12.28 -1.49 -28.88
CA VAL A 482 -11.93 -0.57 -27.80
C VAL A 482 -12.69 -0.99 -26.56
N GLY A 483 -11.98 -1.27 -25.47
CA GLY A 483 -12.58 -1.59 -24.18
C GLY A 483 -12.32 -0.48 -23.17
N TYR A 484 -13.30 -0.22 -22.31
CA TYR A 484 -13.19 0.78 -21.25
C TYR A 484 -14.13 0.46 -20.08
N SER A 485 -13.88 1.10 -18.95
CA SER A 485 -14.69 0.97 -17.75
C SER A 485 -15.42 2.28 -17.46
N THR A 486 -16.63 2.20 -16.90
CA THR A 486 -17.32 3.35 -16.33
C THR A 486 -17.75 3.10 -14.90
N VAL A 487 -18.08 4.16 -14.18
CA VAL A 487 -18.79 4.08 -12.90
C VAL A 487 -19.88 5.14 -12.87
N GLU A 488 -21.02 4.82 -12.27
CA GLU A 488 -22.08 5.80 -12.04
C GLU A 488 -21.78 6.56 -10.74
N GLY A 489 -21.79 7.89 -10.81
CA GLY A 489 -21.45 8.74 -9.67
C GLY A 489 -19.93 8.81 -9.40
N TRP A 490 -19.58 9.67 -8.46
CA TRP A 490 -18.20 9.86 -8.01
C TRP A 490 -18.23 10.06 -6.49
N ASP A 491 -17.85 9.03 -5.74
CA ASP A 491 -17.82 9.04 -4.28
C ASP A 491 -16.43 8.63 -3.75
N ASP A 492 -16.21 8.78 -2.45
CA ASP A 492 -14.94 8.43 -1.80
C ASP A 492 -14.53 6.96 -2.05
N SER A 493 -15.50 6.07 -2.19
CA SER A 493 -15.21 4.65 -2.43
C SER A 493 -14.75 4.39 -3.87
N VAL A 494 -15.17 5.20 -4.84
CA VAL A 494 -14.61 5.21 -6.20
C VAL A 494 -13.20 5.77 -6.19
N VAL A 495 -12.98 6.91 -5.54
CA VAL A 495 -11.66 7.56 -5.41
C VAL A 495 -10.66 6.59 -4.78
N GLU A 496 -11.01 5.96 -3.66
CA GLU A 496 -10.17 4.97 -3.00
C GLU A 496 -9.87 3.76 -3.90
N GLU A 497 -10.81 3.29 -4.71
CA GLU A 497 -10.54 2.16 -5.62
C GLU A 497 -9.65 2.55 -6.81
N VAL A 498 -9.69 3.80 -7.28
CA VAL A 498 -8.77 4.31 -8.32
C VAL A 498 -7.35 4.43 -7.78
N PHE A 499 -7.17 5.08 -6.62
CA PHE A 499 -5.84 5.42 -6.09
C PHE A 499 -5.26 4.35 -5.16
N ARG A 500 -6.10 3.49 -4.57
CA ARG A 500 -5.71 2.39 -3.68
C ARG A 500 -6.53 1.13 -4.01
N PRO A 501 -6.36 0.53 -5.21
CA PRO A 501 -7.20 -0.57 -5.67
C PRO A 501 -7.25 -1.71 -4.66
N ARG A 502 -8.44 -2.04 -4.16
CA ARG A 502 -8.69 -3.15 -3.23
C ARG A 502 -9.35 -4.35 -3.92
N GLY A 503 -9.51 -4.27 -5.24
CA GLY A 503 -10.16 -5.31 -6.05
C GLY A 503 -11.67 -5.29 -5.92
N GLN A 504 -12.27 -4.13 -5.62
CA GLN A 504 -13.72 -4.00 -5.52
C GLN A 504 -14.38 -4.09 -6.89
N THR A 505 -15.53 -4.75 -6.94
CA THR A 505 -16.32 -4.91 -8.15
C THR A 505 -17.16 -3.65 -8.39
N LYS A 506 -16.58 -2.65 -9.05
CA LYS A 506 -17.16 -1.31 -9.24
C LYS A 506 -17.28 -0.87 -10.70
N TRP A 507 -16.49 -1.49 -11.57
CA TRP A 507 -16.29 -0.99 -12.92
C TRP A 507 -17.27 -1.62 -13.89
N GLN A 508 -18.14 -0.82 -14.48
CA GLN A 508 -18.99 -1.27 -15.56
C GLN A 508 -18.15 -1.43 -16.83
N LEU A 509 -18.02 -2.67 -17.35
CA LEU A 509 -17.19 -2.95 -18.54
C LEU A 509 -17.97 -2.74 -19.84
N HIS A 510 -17.38 -1.94 -20.74
CA HIS A 510 -17.86 -1.67 -22.10
C HIS A 510 -16.85 -2.17 -23.13
N LEU A 511 -17.35 -2.79 -24.18
CA LEU A 511 -16.58 -3.26 -25.34
C LEU A 511 -17.21 -2.68 -26.62
N TYR A 512 -16.46 -1.86 -27.34
CA TYR A 512 -16.88 -1.20 -28.56
C TYR A 512 -16.17 -1.79 -29.77
N GLU A 513 -16.95 -2.32 -30.72
CA GLU A 513 -16.47 -2.81 -32.01
C GLU A 513 -16.41 -1.65 -33.01
N THR A 514 -15.22 -1.29 -33.50
CA THR A 514 -15.00 -0.07 -34.30
C THR A 514 -15.54 -0.18 -35.73
N GLY A 515 -15.49 -1.38 -36.32
CA GLY A 515 -16.04 -1.67 -37.64
C GLY A 515 -17.56 -1.56 -37.71
N PRO A 516 -18.32 -2.40 -36.97
CA PRO A 516 -19.78 -2.35 -36.94
C PRO A 516 -20.32 -1.21 -36.07
N ARG A 517 -19.45 -0.48 -35.35
CA ARG A 517 -19.80 0.64 -34.46
C ARG A 517 -20.84 0.23 -33.41
N LYS A 518 -20.62 -0.93 -32.80
CA LYS A 518 -21.54 -1.54 -31.84
C LYS A 518 -20.88 -1.62 -30.47
N GLU A 519 -21.64 -1.18 -29.47
CA GLU A 519 -21.25 -1.30 -28.08
C GLU A 519 -21.92 -2.50 -27.39
N THR A 520 -21.12 -3.23 -26.62
CA THR A 520 -21.57 -4.30 -25.73
C THR A 520 -21.15 -3.97 -24.30
N VAL A 521 -22.15 -3.85 -23.43
CA VAL A 521 -21.96 -3.60 -21.99
C VAL A 521 -22.24 -4.90 -21.25
N LEU A 522 -21.31 -5.34 -20.39
CA LEU A 522 -21.59 -6.47 -19.49
C LEU A 522 -22.61 -6.02 -18.44
N PRO A 523 -23.56 -6.85 -17.99
CA PRO A 523 -24.60 -6.38 -17.07
C PRO A 523 -24.09 -6.13 -15.65
N ASP A 524 -23.05 -6.85 -15.25
CA ASP A 524 -22.49 -6.78 -13.90
C ASP A 524 -21.18 -5.97 -13.88
N PRO A 525 -20.95 -5.15 -12.83
CA PRO A 525 -19.65 -4.54 -12.63
C PRO A 525 -18.55 -5.60 -12.44
N VAL A 526 -17.30 -5.18 -12.67
CA VAL A 526 -16.09 -5.97 -12.57
C VAL A 526 -15.07 -5.26 -11.68
N ALA A 527 -14.08 -5.99 -11.19
CA ALA A 527 -12.97 -5.46 -10.40
C ALA A 527 -11.75 -5.12 -11.26
N ASP A 528 -11.49 -5.90 -12.30
CA ASP A 528 -10.36 -5.71 -13.21
C ASP A 528 -10.62 -6.47 -14.51
N TRP A 529 -9.94 -6.09 -15.60
CA TRP A 529 -10.02 -6.76 -16.89
C TRP A 529 -8.87 -6.37 -17.83
N GLY A 530 -8.58 -7.23 -18.81
CA GLY A 530 -7.65 -6.91 -19.87
C GLY A 530 -7.68 -7.90 -21.03
N PHE A 531 -7.19 -7.45 -22.18
CA PHE A 531 -7.05 -8.28 -23.38
C PHE A 531 -5.77 -9.13 -23.33
N SER A 532 -5.74 -10.23 -24.09
CA SER A 532 -4.48 -10.88 -24.46
C SER A 532 -3.66 -9.98 -25.43
N PRO A 533 -2.34 -10.18 -25.56
CA PRO A 533 -1.50 -9.35 -26.43
C PRO A 533 -1.94 -9.27 -27.90
N ASP A 534 -2.61 -10.31 -28.41
CA ASP A 534 -3.15 -10.37 -29.76
C ASP A 534 -4.61 -9.85 -29.87
N GLY A 535 -5.20 -9.41 -28.76
CA GLY A 535 -6.56 -8.90 -28.69
C GLY A 535 -7.66 -9.94 -28.86
N ALA A 536 -7.34 -11.23 -28.97
CA ALA A 536 -8.31 -12.30 -29.25
C ALA A 536 -9.02 -12.80 -27.98
N GLY A 537 -8.37 -12.71 -26.83
CA GLY A 537 -8.87 -13.13 -25.52
C GLY A 537 -9.10 -11.96 -24.58
N ILE A 538 -9.94 -12.18 -23.59
CA ILE A 538 -10.20 -11.25 -22.48
C ILE A 538 -10.18 -12.02 -21.15
N HIS A 539 -9.58 -11.42 -20.12
CA HIS A 539 -9.78 -11.85 -18.75
C HIS A 539 -10.58 -10.80 -17.98
N VAL A 540 -11.38 -11.25 -17.02
CA VAL A 540 -12.22 -10.42 -16.16
C VAL A 540 -12.15 -10.94 -14.73
N ARG A 541 -11.93 -10.04 -13.76
CA ARG A 541 -11.97 -10.35 -12.33
C ARG A 541 -13.25 -9.77 -11.73
N ARG A 542 -14.01 -10.58 -10.98
CA ARG A 542 -15.25 -10.16 -10.30
C ARG A 542 -15.42 -10.91 -8.99
N ALA A 543 -15.67 -10.21 -7.89
CA ALA A 543 -15.88 -10.78 -6.57
C ALA A 543 -14.83 -11.86 -6.19
N GLY A 544 -13.54 -11.59 -6.46
CA GLY A 544 -12.43 -12.52 -6.22
C GLY A 544 -12.28 -13.67 -7.22
N ALA A 545 -13.25 -13.90 -8.11
CA ALA A 545 -13.15 -14.89 -9.18
C ALA A 545 -12.44 -14.31 -10.41
N VAL A 546 -11.70 -15.16 -11.12
CA VAL A 546 -11.08 -14.86 -12.42
C VAL A 546 -11.82 -15.62 -13.51
N HIS A 547 -12.16 -14.92 -14.58
CA HIS A 547 -12.79 -15.44 -15.79
C HIS A 547 -11.89 -15.15 -16.98
N ALA A 548 -11.75 -16.08 -17.92
CA ALA A 548 -11.05 -15.79 -19.17
C ALA A 548 -11.60 -16.59 -20.35
N GLY A 549 -11.45 -16.06 -21.55
CA GLY A 549 -11.88 -16.71 -22.77
C GLY A 549 -11.84 -15.80 -24.00
N PRO A 550 -12.39 -16.25 -25.14
CA PRO A 550 -12.41 -15.47 -26.37
C PRO A 550 -13.27 -14.20 -26.22
N VAL A 551 -12.77 -13.05 -26.64
CA VAL A 551 -13.50 -11.78 -26.56
C VAL A 551 -14.81 -11.83 -27.37
N GLN A 552 -14.79 -12.52 -28.51
CA GLN A 552 -15.97 -12.67 -29.38
C GLN A 552 -17.12 -13.43 -28.70
N ALA A 553 -16.81 -14.38 -27.81
CA ALA A 553 -17.83 -15.08 -27.04
C ALA A 553 -18.53 -14.14 -26.05
N VAL A 554 -17.77 -13.21 -25.44
CA VAL A 554 -18.33 -12.17 -24.56
C VAL A 554 -19.20 -11.19 -25.34
N LEU A 555 -18.75 -10.74 -26.52
CA LEU A 555 -19.53 -9.84 -27.38
C LEU A 555 -20.85 -10.46 -27.84
N ALA A 556 -20.86 -11.75 -28.17
CA ALA A 556 -22.05 -12.48 -28.60
C ALA A 556 -23.03 -12.75 -27.46
N SER A 557 -22.53 -13.17 -26.29
CA SER A 557 -23.36 -13.62 -25.16
C SER A 557 -23.72 -12.51 -24.16
N ARG A 558 -22.94 -11.42 -24.12
CA ARG A 558 -22.96 -10.39 -23.05
C ARG A 558 -22.74 -10.95 -21.65
N ALA A 559 -22.07 -12.10 -21.54
CA ALA A 559 -21.79 -12.77 -20.29
C ALA A 559 -20.28 -12.80 -20.00
N LEU A 560 -19.93 -13.03 -18.74
CA LEU A 560 -18.55 -13.28 -18.36
C LEU A 560 -18.02 -14.55 -19.07
N PRO A 561 -16.73 -14.60 -19.40
CA PRO A 561 -16.10 -15.84 -19.85
C PRO A 561 -16.19 -16.96 -18.80
N GLU A 562 -15.71 -18.14 -19.17
CA GLU A 562 -15.60 -19.27 -18.25
C GLU A 562 -14.74 -18.92 -17.03
N ARG A 563 -15.15 -19.44 -15.87
CA ARG A 563 -14.44 -19.24 -14.61
C ARG A 563 -13.19 -20.11 -14.57
N ILE A 564 -12.07 -19.51 -14.22
CA ILE A 564 -10.79 -20.21 -14.04
C ILE A 564 -10.76 -20.88 -12.66
N ASN A 565 -10.42 -22.17 -12.63
CA ASN A 565 -10.29 -22.94 -11.39
C ASN A 565 -8.94 -22.67 -10.70
N LEU A 566 -8.97 -21.76 -9.72
CA LEU A 566 -7.82 -21.38 -8.91
C LEU A 566 -7.61 -22.26 -7.66
N ASP A 567 -8.53 -23.18 -7.36
CA ASP A 567 -8.41 -24.06 -6.18
C ASP A 567 -7.23 -25.04 -6.29
N ARG A 568 -6.68 -25.18 -7.51
CA ARG A 568 -5.53 -26.02 -7.85
C ARG A 568 -4.18 -25.34 -7.58
N LEU A 569 -4.17 -24.04 -7.26
CA LEU A 569 -2.96 -23.32 -6.92
C LEU A 569 -2.45 -23.74 -5.53
N ALA A 570 -1.14 -23.91 -5.41
CA ALA A 570 -0.48 -24.21 -4.15
C ALA A 570 0.77 -23.34 -4.00
N LEU A 571 0.88 -22.68 -2.85
CA LEU A 571 2.01 -21.84 -2.49
C LEU A 571 2.62 -22.36 -1.19
N THR A 572 3.95 -22.53 -1.18
CA THR A 572 4.69 -22.84 0.04
C THR A 572 5.13 -21.53 0.68
N VAL A 573 4.52 -21.20 1.81
CA VAL A 573 4.88 -20.04 2.61
C VAL A 573 5.95 -20.45 3.61
N VAL A 574 7.06 -19.72 3.64
CA VAL A 574 8.11 -19.84 4.66
C VAL A 574 8.13 -18.54 5.47
N PRO A 575 7.40 -18.46 6.61
CA PRO A 575 7.17 -17.19 7.30
C PRO A 575 8.45 -16.42 7.63
N ARG A 576 9.53 -17.11 8.03
CA ARG A 576 10.80 -16.44 8.38
C ARG A 576 11.46 -15.75 7.19
N GLU A 577 11.36 -16.33 6.00
CA GLU A 577 11.91 -15.74 4.77
C GLU A 577 11.01 -14.58 4.31
N GLU A 578 9.68 -14.77 4.34
CA GLU A 578 8.74 -13.69 4.05
C GLU A 578 8.85 -12.51 5.02
N TRP A 579 9.03 -12.73 6.33
CA TRP A 579 9.18 -11.65 7.30
C TRP A 579 10.41 -10.79 7.03
N LYS A 580 11.51 -11.42 6.63
CA LYS A 580 12.71 -10.69 6.21
C LYS A 580 12.40 -9.85 4.98
N GLN A 581 11.77 -10.44 3.96
CA GLN A 581 11.38 -9.72 2.75
C GLN A 581 10.45 -8.53 3.05
N ILE A 582 9.44 -8.73 3.90
CA ILE A 582 8.48 -7.69 4.30
C ILE A 582 9.20 -6.53 5.01
N PHE A 583 10.18 -6.85 5.87
CA PHE A 583 11.00 -5.83 6.52
C PHE A 583 11.82 -5.03 5.49
N GLU A 584 12.53 -5.71 4.59
CA GLU A 584 13.34 -5.08 3.54
C GLU A 584 12.48 -4.22 2.59
N ASP A 585 11.27 -4.68 2.26
CA ASP A 585 10.36 -3.93 1.41
C ASP A 585 9.82 -2.69 2.14
N ALA A 586 9.38 -2.82 3.39
CA ALA A 586 8.98 -1.68 4.21
C ALA A 586 10.13 -0.68 4.36
N TRP A 587 11.35 -1.15 4.55
CA TRP A 587 12.56 -0.35 4.61
C TRP A 587 12.80 0.45 3.32
N ARG A 588 12.70 -0.19 2.16
CA ARG A 588 12.78 0.49 0.85
C ARG A 588 11.64 1.48 0.64
N TRP A 589 10.42 1.19 1.08
CA TRP A 589 9.30 2.13 0.99
C TRP A 589 9.56 3.42 1.78
N TYR A 590 10.06 3.31 3.01
CA TYR A 590 10.49 4.50 3.76
C TYR A 590 11.65 5.20 3.05
N ARG A 591 12.65 4.48 2.53
CA ARG A 591 13.74 5.10 1.77
C ARG A 591 13.23 5.93 0.58
N ASP A 592 12.33 5.35 -0.19
CA ASP A 592 11.92 5.86 -1.48
C ASP A 592 10.86 6.98 -1.36
N PHE A 593 9.98 6.92 -0.37
CA PHE A 593 8.83 7.83 -0.25
C PHE A 593 8.90 8.77 0.94
N PHE A 594 9.94 8.70 1.77
CA PHE A 594 10.14 9.71 2.78
C PHE A 594 10.46 11.07 2.14
N TYR A 595 9.77 12.11 2.58
CA TYR A 595 9.72 13.41 1.90
C TYR A 595 11.08 14.15 1.89
N ASP A 596 11.94 13.89 2.88
CA ASP A 596 13.31 14.39 2.94
C ASP A 596 14.31 13.31 2.54
N ALA A 597 14.95 13.46 1.38
CA ALA A 597 15.92 12.50 0.87
C ALA A 597 17.12 12.25 1.84
N ASN A 598 17.40 13.20 2.74
CA ASN A 598 18.46 13.07 3.74
C ASN A 598 17.97 12.43 5.06
N MET A 599 16.71 11.99 5.14
CA MET A 599 16.13 11.35 6.33
C MET A 599 16.28 12.18 7.61
N HIS A 600 16.16 13.51 7.52
CA HIS A 600 16.50 14.45 8.60
C HIS A 600 17.92 14.30 9.16
N GLY A 601 18.88 13.92 8.31
CA GLY A 601 20.27 13.68 8.70
C GLY A 601 20.52 12.32 9.37
N ARG A 602 19.55 11.39 9.34
CA ARG A 602 19.75 10.01 9.81
C ARG A 602 20.56 9.21 8.81
N ASP A 603 21.52 8.44 9.32
CA ASP A 603 22.19 7.41 8.52
C ASP A 603 21.28 6.19 8.39
N TRP A 604 20.40 6.24 7.39
CA TRP A 604 19.48 5.14 7.08
C TRP A 604 20.25 3.84 6.85
N LYS A 605 21.39 3.85 6.17
CA LYS A 605 22.12 2.60 5.91
C LYS A 605 22.69 1.97 7.19
N ALA A 606 23.07 2.78 8.17
CA ALA A 606 23.52 2.29 9.47
C ALA A 606 22.39 1.84 10.39
N ASP A 607 21.18 2.38 10.22
CA ASP A 607 19.99 1.97 11.00
C ASP A 607 19.39 0.62 10.53
N HIS A 608 19.67 0.22 9.28
CA HIS A 608 19.28 -1.08 8.69
C HIS A 608 20.15 -2.23 9.17
#